data_AF-N2BVV6-F1
#
_entry.id   AF-N2BVV6-F1
#
_cell.length_a   1.000
_cell.length_b   1.000
_cell.length_c   1.000
_cell.angle_alpha   90.00
_cell.angle_beta   90.00
_cell.angle_gamma   90.00
#
_symmetry.space_group_name_H-M   'P 1'
#
loop_
_entity.id
_entity.type
_entity.pdbx_description
1 polymer ?
#
loop_
_entity_poly.entity_id
_entity_poly.type
_entity_poly.pdbx_seq_one_letter_code
_entity_poly.pdbx_strand_id
1 'polypeptide(L)'
;MPIPYFIDVYLSQVRDSQQVKVALTAVLVLMLIDVLMGSICAASNHQYASYKAREGIMHKGSELCLILLGVVVDGALTGGLNLGTQTPVLLGICVALICAEVASILEIIGSANPDLANSAVFRLLKTVQDGTTKKSE
;
A
#
# COMPACT_ATOMS: atom_id res chain seq x y z
N MET A 1 -0.62 19.51 24.61
CA MET A 1 -2.09 19.71 24.60
C MET A 1 -2.71 18.32 24.49
N PRO A 2 -3.60 17.89 25.40
CA PRO A 2 -4.24 16.58 25.29
C PRO A 2 -5.07 16.53 24.00
N ILE A 3 -4.99 15.41 23.29
CA ILE A 3 -5.78 15.18 22.07
C ILE A 3 -7.25 15.10 22.48
N PRO A 4 -8.19 15.75 21.77
CA PRO A 4 -9.62 15.65 22.07
C PRO A 4 -10.07 14.20 22.05
N TYR A 5 -10.87 13.78 23.05
CA TYR A 5 -11.33 12.39 23.21
C TYR A 5 -11.90 11.78 21.93
N PHE A 6 -12.64 12.56 21.14
CA PHE A 6 -13.18 12.11 19.86
C PHE A 6 -12.09 11.66 18.89
N ILE A 7 -11.02 12.45 18.72
CA ILE A 7 -9.88 12.10 17.83
C ILE A 7 -9.09 10.94 18.41
N ASP A 8 -9.01 10.88 19.74
CA ASP A 8 -8.30 9.86 20.49
C ASP A 8 -8.82 8.44 20.20
N VAL A 9 -10.15 8.30 20.09
CA VAL A 9 -10.80 7.03 19.75
C VAL A 9 -10.42 6.54 18.35
N TYR A 10 -10.38 7.43 17.35
CA TYR A 10 -9.99 7.06 15.98
C TYR A 10 -8.52 6.71 15.86
N LEU A 11 -7.66 7.36 16.64
CA LEU A 11 -6.22 7.09 16.62
C LEU A 11 -5.79 5.98 17.59
N SER A 12 -6.71 5.43 18.38
CA SER A 12 -6.41 4.37 19.37
C SER A 12 -5.71 3.17 18.73
N GLN A 13 -6.21 2.62 17.63
CA GLN A 13 -5.58 1.48 16.97
C GLN A 13 -4.16 1.79 16.46
N VAL A 14 -3.94 3.01 15.93
CA VAL A 14 -2.61 3.44 15.47
C VAL A 14 -1.65 3.67 16.64
N ARG A 15 -2.14 4.16 17.78
CA ARG A 15 -1.32 4.47 18.94
C ARG A 15 -1.07 3.28 19.85
N ASP A 16 -2.00 2.35 19.96
CA ASP A 16 -1.93 1.32 20.99
C ASP A 16 -1.47 -0.03 20.41
N SER A 17 -1.78 -0.31 19.15
CA SER A 17 -1.36 -1.56 18.50
C SER A 17 0.04 -1.47 17.89
N GLN A 18 0.98 -2.25 18.43
CA GLN A 18 2.33 -2.36 17.87
C GLN A 18 2.32 -2.91 16.43
N GLN A 19 1.44 -3.86 16.13
CA GLN A 19 1.34 -4.46 14.79
C GLN A 19 0.90 -3.43 13.76
N VAL A 20 -0.10 -2.61 14.08
CA VAL A 20 -0.59 -1.54 13.20
C VAL A 20 0.50 -0.50 12.96
N LYS A 21 1.25 -0.09 13.99
CA LYS A 21 2.37 0.87 13.82
C LYS A 21 3.43 0.36 12.87
N VAL A 22 3.86 -0.89 13.04
CA VAL A 22 4.90 -1.49 12.20
C VAL A 22 4.40 -1.62 10.76
N ALA A 23 3.17 -2.12 10.57
CA ALA A 23 2.59 -2.27 9.24
C ALA A 23 2.38 -0.91 8.53
N LEU A 24 1.86 0.09 9.25
CA LEU A 24 1.67 1.45 8.72
C LEU A 24 3.01 2.11 8.36
N THR A 25 4.03 1.94 9.20
CA THR A 25 5.36 2.47 8.89
C THR A 25 5.96 1.78 7.67
N ALA A 26 5.85 0.44 7.61
CA ALA A 26 6.34 -0.34 6.49
C ALA A 26 5.68 0.06 5.16
N VAL A 27 4.34 0.19 5.13
CA VAL A 27 3.63 0.57 3.90
C VAL A 27 4.02 1.98 3.43
N LEU A 28 4.14 2.95 4.34
CA LEU A 28 4.54 4.32 3.97
C LEU A 28 5.97 4.36 3.43
N VAL A 29 6.89 3.60 4.02
CA VAL A 29 8.27 3.49 3.52
C VAL A 29 8.30 2.83 2.15
N LEU A 30 7.52 1.76 1.94
CA LEU A 30 7.45 1.07 0.66
C LEU A 30 6.85 1.97 -0.44
N MET A 31 5.76 2.68 -0.16
CA MET A 31 5.18 3.68 -1.07
C MET A 31 6.21 4.74 -1.49
N LEU A 32 7.01 5.24 -0.54
CA LEU A 32 8.08 6.19 -0.85
C LEU A 32 9.15 5.59 -1.75
N ILE A 33 9.59 4.35 -1.45
CA ILE A 33 10.56 3.64 -2.28
C ILE A 33 10.01 3.43 -3.69
N ASP A 34 8.74 3.04 -3.83
CA ASP A 34 8.10 2.78 -5.12
C ASP A 34 8.02 4.05 -5.98
N VAL A 35 7.57 5.17 -5.41
CA VAL A 35 7.53 6.46 -6.12
C VAL A 35 8.93 6.89 -6.56
N LEU A 36 9.94 6.72 -5.70
CA LEU A 36 11.32 7.06 -6.02
C LEU A 36 11.88 6.16 -7.13
N MET A 37 11.73 4.84 -6.99
CA MET A 37 12.22 3.85 -7.95
C MET A 37 11.53 3.98 -9.31
N GLY A 38 10.21 4.18 -9.33
CA GLY A 38 9.46 4.42 -10.56
C GLY A 38 9.89 5.71 -11.25
N SER A 39 10.14 6.78 -10.48
CA SER A 39 10.64 8.06 -11.02
C SER A 39 12.05 7.94 -11.57
N ILE A 40 12.97 7.27 -10.86
CA ILE A 40 14.36 7.06 -11.29
C ILE A 40 14.40 6.23 -12.57
N CYS A 41 13.65 5.13 -12.64
CA CYS A 41 13.59 4.26 -13.81
C CYS A 41 13.02 4.99 -15.04
N ALA A 42 11.95 5.78 -14.87
CA ALA A 42 11.40 6.59 -15.95
C ALA A 42 12.38 7.67 -16.44
N ALA A 43 13.15 8.28 -15.52
CA ALA A 43 14.16 9.27 -15.85
C ALA A 43 15.36 8.65 -16.58
N SER A 44 15.88 7.50 -16.12
CA SER A 44 17.01 6.81 -16.75
C SER A 44 16.71 6.33 -18.16
N ASN A 45 15.46 5.92 -18.41
CA ASN A 45 15.01 5.48 -19.72
C ASN A 45 14.60 6.64 -20.66
N HIS A 46 14.78 7.90 -20.23
CA HIS A 46 14.32 9.10 -20.95
C HIS A 46 12.81 9.09 -21.29
N GLN A 47 12.00 8.38 -20.50
CA GLN A 47 10.56 8.23 -20.68
C GLN A 47 9.76 8.95 -19.59
N TYR A 48 10.37 9.93 -18.91
CA TYR A 48 9.71 10.69 -17.87
C TYR A 48 8.63 11.61 -18.45
N ALA A 49 7.40 11.11 -18.45
CA ALA A 49 6.22 11.85 -18.90
C ALA A 49 5.43 12.34 -17.69
N SER A 50 5.23 13.67 -17.58
CA SER A 50 4.49 14.29 -16.47
C SER A 50 3.08 13.71 -16.29
N TYR A 51 2.39 13.35 -17.38
CA TYR A 51 1.09 12.68 -17.31
C TYR A 51 1.17 11.34 -16.56
N LYS A 52 2.12 10.47 -16.92
CA LYS A 52 2.32 9.17 -16.27
C LYS A 52 2.75 9.31 -14.80
N ALA A 53 3.59 10.29 -14.49
CA ALA A 53 3.99 10.58 -13.12
C ALA A 53 2.79 11.03 -12.25
N ARG A 54 1.90 11.86 -12.79
CA ARG A 54 0.66 12.26 -12.09
C ARG A 54 -0.28 11.08 -11.88
N GLU A 55 -0.42 10.20 -12.87
CA GLU A 55 -1.23 8.98 -12.75
C GLU A 55 -0.69 8.06 -11.64
N GLY A 56 0.63 7.85 -11.58
CA GLY A 56 1.27 7.12 -10.49
C GLY A 56 1.01 7.75 -9.12
N ILE A 57 1.14 9.07 -9.00
CA ILE A 57 0.84 9.80 -7.74
C ILE A 57 -0.63 9.67 -7.35
N MET A 58 -1.57 9.72 -8.31
CA MET A 58 -3.00 9.53 -8.02
C MET A 58 -3.29 8.12 -7.51
N HIS A 59 -2.63 7.11 -8.07
CA HIS A 59 -2.76 5.74 -7.59
C HIS A 59 -2.29 5.63 -6.13
N LYS A 60 -1.08 6.12 -5.81
CA LYS A 60 -0.57 6.16 -4.42
C LYS A 60 -1.44 7.00 -3.48
N GLY A 61 -1.99 8.11 -3.98
CA GLY A 61 -2.95 8.92 -3.24
C GLY A 61 -4.22 8.15 -2.87
N SER A 62 -4.70 7.28 -3.76
CA SER A 62 -5.88 6.45 -3.48
C SER A 62 -5.60 5.38 -2.41
N GLU A 63 -4.39 4.83 -2.36
CA GLU A 63 -3.97 3.90 -1.32
C GLU A 63 -3.85 4.60 0.04
N LEU A 64 -3.34 5.84 0.08
CA LEU A 64 -3.37 6.67 1.30
C LEU A 64 -4.79 6.95 1.77
N CYS A 65 -5.73 7.23 0.86
CA CYS A 65 -7.14 7.35 1.19
C CYS A 65 -7.72 6.05 1.78
N LEU A 66 -7.28 4.89 1.29
CA LEU A 66 -7.69 3.59 1.82
C LEU A 66 -7.19 3.38 3.26
N ILE A 67 -5.96 3.80 3.57
CA ILE A 67 -5.43 3.80 4.94
C ILE A 67 -6.28 4.70 5.85
N LEU A 68 -6.60 5.91 5.41
CA LEU A 68 -7.46 6.84 6.17
C LEU A 68 -8.85 6.25 6.40
N LEU A 69 -9.43 5.58 5.40
CA LEU A 69 -10.69 4.87 5.56
C LEU A 69 -10.59 3.77 6.63
N GLY A 70 -9.49 3.01 6.65
CA GLY A 70 -9.22 2.02 7.68
C GLY A 70 -9.21 2.61 9.10
N VAL A 71 -8.57 3.76 9.29
CA VAL A 71 -8.58 4.49 10.58
C VAL A 71 -10.00 4.88 10.99
N VAL A 72 -10.81 5.38 10.05
CA VAL A 72 -12.20 5.77 10.33
C VAL A 72 -13.05 4.56 10.71
N VAL A 73 -12.91 3.44 9.99
CA VAL A 73 -13.66 2.21 10.25
C VAL A 73 -13.28 1.63 11.63
N ASP A 74 -11.99 1.52 11.93
CA ASP A 74 -11.52 1.00 13.21
C ASP A 74 -11.91 1.92 14.39
N GLY A 75 -11.91 3.24 14.17
CA GLY A 75 -12.41 4.19 15.15
C GLY A 75 -13.92 4.08 15.38
N ALA A 76 -14.72 3.88 14.32
CA ALA A 76 -16.16 3.64 14.44
C ALA A 76 -16.46 2.34 15.20
N LEU A 77 -15.70 1.28 14.91
CA LEU A 77 -15.78 0.00 15.62
C LEU A 77 -15.47 0.16 17.12
N THR A 78 -14.38 0.85 17.43
CA THR A 78 -13.96 1.12 18.82
C THR A 78 -14.96 2.04 19.54
N GLY A 79 -15.58 2.97 18.82
CA GLY A 79 -16.58 3.92 19.33
C GLY A 79 -17.97 3.33 19.60
N GLY A 80 -18.19 2.04 19.33
CA GLY A 80 -19.44 1.34 19.68
C GLY A 80 -20.19 0.71 18.51
N LEU A 81 -19.69 0.81 17.27
CA LEU A 81 -20.25 0.08 16.14
C LEU A 81 -19.83 -1.40 16.21
N ASN A 82 -20.75 -2.32 16.44
CA ASN A 82 -20.42 -3.73 16.55
C ASN A 82 -20.68 -4.46 15.23
N LEU A 83 -19.61 -4.78 14.49
CA LEU A 83 -19.68 -5.59 13.25
C LEU A 83 -19.60 -7.11 13.50
N GLY A 84 -19.60 -7.56 14.76
CA GLY A 84 -19.45 -8.97 15.12
C GLY A 84 -18.03 -9.52 14.96
N THR A 85 -17.09 -8.70 14.50
CA THR A 85 -15.67 -9.03 14.32
C THR A 85 -14.81 -8.05 15.11
N GLN A 86 -13.80 -8.55 15.82
CA GLN A 86 -12.84 -7.74 16.58
C GLN A 86 -11.52 -7.51 15.82
N THR A 87 -11.45 -7.93 14.56
CA THR A 87 -10.21 -7.84 13.76
C THR A 87 -9.97 -6.40 13.31
N PRO A 88 -8.78 -5.83 13.53
CA PRO A 88 -8.45 -4.47 13.09
C PRO A 88 -8.44 -4.40 11.55
N VAL A 89 -9.34 -3.59 10.99
CA VAL A 89 -9.48 -3.42 9.53
C VAL A 89 -8.27 -2.69 8.96
N LEU A 90 -7.72 -1.71 9.69
CA LEU A 90 -6.53 -0.98 9.28
C LEU A 90 -5.32 -1.90 9.12
N LEU A 91 -5.17 -2.90 10.00
CA LEU A 91 -4.09 -3.88 9.89
C LEU A 91 -4.20 -4.68 8.58
N GLY A 92 -5.42 -5.15 8.25
CA GLY A 92 -5.67 -5.88 7.02
C GLY A 92 -5.36 -5.05 5.77
N ILE A 93 -5.78 -3.78 5.77
CA ILE A 93 -5.48 -2.84 4.68
C ILE A 93 -3.97 -2.64 4.53
N CYS A 94 -3.25 -2.38 5.62
CA CYS A 94 -1.79 -2.20 5.57
C CYS A 94 -1.07 -3.43 5.01
N VAL A 95 -1.47 -4.65 5.41
CA VAL A 95 -0.87 -5.88 4.89
C VAL A 95 -1.12 -6.04 3.39
N ALA A 96 -2.35 -5.77 2.93
CA ALA A 96 -2.67 -5.84 1.51
C ALA A 96 -1.85 -4.85 0.68
N LEU A 97 -1.70 -3.60 1.18
CA LEU A 97 -0.91 -2.58 0.52
C LEU A 97 0.59 -2.90 0.53
N ILE A 98 1.14 -3.45 1.62
CA ILE A 98 2.53 -3.92 1.65
C ILE A 98 2.78 -4.92 0.52
N CYS A 99 1.87 -5.89 0.32
CA CYS A 99 1.99 -6.86 -0.76
C CYS A 99 1.94 -6.18 -2.15
N ALA A 100 1.04 -5.20 -2.34
CA ALA A 100 0.94 -4.45 -3.59
C ALA A 100 2.21 -3.64 -3.88
N GLU A 101 2.76 -2.93 -2.89
CA GLU A 101 4.00 -2.17 -3.03
C GLU A 101 5.20 -3.05 -3.34
N VAL A 102 5.32 -4.19 -2.66
CA VAL A 102 6.37 -5.17 -2.95
C VAL A 102 6.26 -5.67 -4.38
N ALA A 103 5.06 -5.96 -4.87
CA ALA A 103 4.85 -6.37 -6.25
C ALA A 103 5.28 -5.28 -7.25
N SER A 104 4.92 -4.02 -6.99
CA SER A 104 5.31 -2.87 -7.82
C SER A 104 6.83 -2.66 -7.87
N ILE A 105 7.50 -2.71 -6.72
CA ILE A 105 8.97 -2.59 -6.64
C ILE A 105 9.64 -3.73 -7.40
N LEU A 106 9.11 -4.95 -7.28
CA LEU A 106 9.61 -6.09 -8.05
C LEU A 106 9.43 -5.83 -9.55
N GLU A 107 8.28 -5.37 -10.03
CA GLU A 107 8.12 -5.04 -11.46
C GLU A 107 9.20 -4.08 -11.98
N ILE A 108 9.56 -3.07 -11.18
CA ILE A 108 10.65 -2.14 -11.51
C ILE A 108 12.01 -2.85 -11.55
N ILE A 109 12.32 -3.69 -10.55
CA ILE A 109 13.58 -4.45 -10.49
C ILE A 109 13.71 -5.41 -11.68
N GLY A 110 12.64 -6.13 -12.04
CA GLY A 110 12.65 -7.06 -13.16
C GLY A 110 12.83 -6.36 -14.50
N SER A 111 12.24 -5.17 -14.64
CA SER A 111 12.44 -4.33 -15.83
C SER A 111 13.87 -3.81 -15.93
N ALA A 112 14.51 -3.48 -14.79
CA ALA A 112 15.89 -3.00 -14.76
C ALA A 112 16.92 -4.14 -14.91
N ASN A 113 16.61 -5.35 -14.46
CA ASN A 113 17.49 -6.51 -14.51
C ASN A 113 16.76 -7.75 -15.10
N PRO A 114 16.88 -8.00 -16.41
CA PRO A 114 16.18 -9.09 -17.09
C PRO A 114 16.62 -10.50 -16.63
N ASP A 115 17.80 -10.65 -16.05
CA ASP A 115 18.24 -11.94 -15.49
C ASP A 115 17.44 -12.30 -14.23
N LEU A 116 17.12 -11.30 -13.39
CA LEU A 116 16.24 -11.47 -12.23
C LEU A 116 14.78 -11.67 -12.64
N ALA A 117 14.33 -11.04 -13.73
CA ALA A 117 12.97 -11.22 -14.24
C ALA A 117 12.68 -12.68 -14.67
N ASN A 118 13.71 -13.43 -15.05
CA ASN A 118 13.60 -14.85 -15.39
C ASN A 118 13.68 -15.79 -14.17
N SER A 119 13.86 -15.25 -12.97
CA SER A 119 13.90 -16.04 -11.73
C SER A 119 12.53 -16.65 -11.40
N ALA A 120 12.53 -17.75 -10.65
CA ALA A 120 11.32 -18.46 -10.24
C ALA A 120 10.33 -17.56 -9.48
N VAL A 121 10.83 -16.61 -8.70
CA VAL A 121 10.01 -15.68 -7.91
C VAL A 121 9.23 -14.73 -8.82
N PHE A 122 9.87 -14.14 -9.83
CA PHE A 122 9.22 -13.23 -10.77
C PHE A 122 8.16 -13.92 -11.63
N ARG A 123 8.44 -15.16 -12.06
CA ARG A 123 7.47 -15.93 -12.85
C ARG A 123 6.19 -16.24 -12.06
N LEU A 124 6.31 -16.51 -10.76
CA LEU A 124 5.14 -16.72 -9.90
C LEU A 124 4.31 -15.44 -9.76
N LEU A 125 4.96 -14.29 -9.54
CA LEU A 125 4.27 -13.00 -9.43
C LEU A 125 3.55 -12.61 -10.72
N LYS A 126 4.20 -12.78 -11.86
CA LYS A 126 3.60 -12.51 -13.18
C LYS A 126 2.36 -13.38 -13.42
N THR A 127 2.42 -14.66 -13.04
CA THR A 127 1.29 -15.58 -13.18
C THR A 127 0.09 -15.17 -12.32
N VAL A 128 0.33 -14.65 -11.10
CA VAL A 128 -0.73 -14.13 -10.22
C VAL A 128 -1.37 -12.88 -10.83
N GLN A 129 -0.55 -11.95 -11.33
CA GLN A 129 -1.03 -10.70 -11.94
C GLN A 129 -1.87 -10.96 -13.19
N ASP A 130 -1.39 -11.82 -14.10
CA ASP A 130 -2.11 -12.22 -15.32
C ASP A 130 -3.44 -12.94 -15.02
N GLY A 131 -3.50 -13.69 -13.90
CA GLY A 131 -4.71 -14.36 -13.42
C GLY A 131 -5.80 -13.41 -12.92
N THR A 132 -5.42 -12.26 -12.35
CA THR A 132 -6.35 -11.20 -11.92
C THR A 132 -6.95 -10.41 -13.10
N THR A 133 -6.15 -10.12 -14.13
CA THR A 133 -6.59 -9.36 -15.31
C THR A 133 -7.60 -10.14 -16.16
N LYS A 134 -7.44 -11.46 -16.30
CA LYS A 134 -8.39 -12.32 -17.03
C LYS A 134 -9.75 -12.51 -16.36
N LYS A 135 -9.90 -12.14 -15.09
CA LYS A 135 -11.16 -12.30 -14.34
C LYS A 135 -12.02 -11.04 -14.33
N SER A 136 -11.51 -9.96 -14.92
CA SER A 136 -12.17 -8.64 -15.02
C SER A 136 -12.63 -8.29 -16.45
N GLU A 137 -12.48 -9.21 -17.40
CA GLU A 137 -13.15 -9.25 -18.72
C GLU A 137 -14.28 -10.28 -18.72
#